data_AF-A0A8E0VI32-F1
#
_entry.id   AF-A0A8E0VI32-F1
#
_cell.length_a   1.000
_cell.length_b   1.000
_cell.length_c   1.000
_cell.angle_alpha   90.00
_cell.angle_beta   90.00
_cell.angle_gamma   90.00
#
_symmetry.space_group_name_H-M   'P 1'
#
loop_
_entity.id
_entity.type
_entity.pdbx_description
1 polymer ?
#
loop_
_entity_poly.entity_id
_entity_poly.type
_entity_poly.pdbx_seq_one_letter_code
_entity_poly.pdbx_strand_id
1 'polypeptide(L)'
;MLRLSSSVFRSIRPLLCSSVCGAKHTLPDLPYDYNALEPTISAEIMKLHHGKHHATYVNNYNILEEQLHEAMVKQDTTKIIALQPGLRFNGGGHINHSIFWKNLSPNGGGKPSGSLANAINTEFGSFEEFKAKFSATTVAVQGSGWGWLAFNPNTKKLQILACPNQDPLEGTTGLFVFRAIFSVYIVSFSKFILLRGNLLLHPYGLSLRKITCIVVKGQRTSTLEMLLDSADHLPY
;
A
#
# COMPACT_ATOMS: atom_id res chain seq x y z
N MET A 1 62.81 -10.70 40.47
CA MET A 1 61.73 -9.68 40.47
C MET A 1 60.98 -9.77 39.15
N LEU A 2 59.80 -10.40 39.13
CA LEU A 2 58.87 -10.33 38.00
C LEU A 2 57.48 -10.09 38.58
N ARG A 3 56.94 -8.88 38.38
CA ARG A 3 55.59 -8.48 38.80
C ARG A 3 54.61 -8.84 37.70
N LEU A 4 53.58 -9.62 38.03
CA LEU A 4 52.40 -9.79 37.18
C LEU A 4 51.50 -8.57 37.36
N SER A 5 51.21 -7.86 36.26
CA SER A 5 50.29 -6.73 36.23
C SER A 5 48.85 -7.22 36.15
N SER A 6 48.00 -6.66 37.01
CA SER A 6 46.60 -7.01 37.22
C SER A 6 45.67 -6.43 36.14
N SER A 7 44.69 -7.25 35.75
CA SER A 7 43.30 -6.85 35.46
C SER A 7 43.06 -5.78 34.37
N VAL A 8 42.74 -6.25 33.16
CA VAL A 8 41.91 -5.49 32.20
C VAL A 8 40.46 -5.95 32.35
N PHE A 9 39.74 -5.43 33.35
CA PHE A 9 38.28 -5.51 33.37
C PHE A 9 37.74 -4.47 32.40
N ARG A 10 37.36 -4.92 31.19
CA ARG A 10 36.66 -4.09 30.22
C ARG A 10 35.24 -3.89 30.73
N SER A 11 34.94 -2.68 31.23
CA SER A 11 33.61 -2.27 31.66
C SER A 11 32.63 -2.39 30.48
N ILE A 12 31.75 -3.40 30.53
CA ILE A 12 30.58 -3.48 29.67
C ILE A 12 29.58 -2.47 30.23
N ARG A 13 29.50 -1.29 29.60
CA ARG A 13 28.42 -0.36 29.87
C ARG A 13 27.12 -0.99 29.35
N PRO A 14 26.06 -1.11 30.16
CA PRO A 14 24.77 -1.49 29.64
C PRO A 14 24.31 -0.38 28.70
N LEU A 15 24.03 -0.72 27.44
CA LEU A 15 23.29 0.16 26.55
C LEU A 15 21.92 0.38 27.19
N LEU A 16 21.72 1.59 27.72
CA LEU A 16 20.39 2.10 28.05
C LEU A 16 19.54 1.97 26.78
N CYS A 17 18.57 1.07 26.82
CA CYS A 17 17.52 1.00 25.84
C CYS A 17 16.72 2.31 25.97
N SER A 18 17.04 3.30 25.13
CA SER A 18 16.24 4.51 25.03
C SER A 18 14.82 4.10 24.66
N SER A 19 13.85 4.44 25.53
CA SER A 19 12.44 4.26 25.24
C SER A 19 12.11 5.09 23.99
N VAL A 20 11.99 4.44 22.84
CA VAL A 20 11.35 5.06 21.67
C VAL A 20 9.85 5.09 21.97
N CYS A 21 9.40 6.10 22.71
CA CYS A 21 8.01 6.55 22.60
C CYS A 21 7.92 7.29 21.27
N GLY A 22 7.82 6.52 20.18
CA GLY A 22 7.48 7.06 18.87
C GLY A 22 6.10 7.69 18.94
N ALA A 23 5.91 8.84 18.29
CA ALA A 23 4.58 9.43 18.17
C ALA A 23 3.63 8.40 17.53
N LYS A 24 2.42 8.26 18.08
CA LYS A 24 1.39 7.36 17.52
C LYS A 24 1.12 7.69 16.05
N HIS A 25 0.87 6.66 15.25
CA HIS A 25 0.41 6.83 13.88
C HIS A 25 -0.93 7.56 13.86
N THR A 26 -1.10 8.44 12.88
CA THR A 26 -2.33 9.18 12.65
C THR A 26 -2.90 8.85 11.27
N LEU A 27 -4.22 8.99 11.15
CA LEU A 27 -4.88 8.95 9.86
C LEU A 27 -4.49 10.24 9.11
N PRO A 28 -3.80 10.17 7.96
CA PRO A 28 -3.42 11.38 7.23
C PRO A 28 -4.65 12.03 6.61
N ASP A 29 -4.75 13.36 6.64
CA ASP A 29 -5.78 14.07 5.91
C ASP A 29 -5.64 13.84 4.40
N LEU A 30 -6.78 13.80 3.70
CA LEU A 30 -6.79 13.73 2.23
C LEU A 30 -6.32 15.06 1.65
N PRO A 31 -5.51 15.06 0.56
CA PRO A 31 -5.06 16.30 -0.07
C PRO A 31 -6.14 16.96 -0.95
N TYR A 32 -7.35 16.41 -0.97
CA TYR A 32 -8.50 16.87 -1.75
C TYR A 32 -9.81 16.45 -1.06
N ASP A 33 -10.92 17.09 -1.42
CA ASP A 33 -12.25 16.75 -0.90
C ASP A 33 -12.69 15.33 -1.30
N TYR A 34 -13.57 14.73 -0.50
CA TYR A 34 -14.05 13.37 -0.74
C TYR A 34 -14.70 13.16 -2.11
N ASN A 35 -15.32 14.19 -2.69
CA ASN A 35 -15.96 14.15 -4.01
C ASN A 35 -15.06 14.64 -5.15
N ALA A 36 -13.81 15.03 -4.88
CA ALA A 36 -12.93 15.64 -5.87
C ALA A 36 -12.59 14.69 -7.04
N LEU A 37 -12.70 13.37 -6.83
CA LEU A 37 -12.38 12.34 -7.82
C LEU A 37 -13.62 11.83 -8.57
N GLU A 38 -14.79 12.43 -8.38
CA GLU A 38 -15.98 12.10 -9.16
C GLU A 38 -15.85 12.54 -10.63
N PRO A 39 -16.45 11.83 -11.59
CA PRO A 39 -17.29 10.63 -11.43
C PRO A 39 -16.50 9.32 -11.32
N THR A 40 -15.17 9.39 -11.32
CA THR A 40 -14.28 8.23 -11.38
C THR A 40 -14.30 7.43 -10.08
N ILE A 41 -14.27 8.11 -8.92
CA ILE A 41 -14.41 7.50 -7.59
C ILE A 41 -15.49 8.25 -6.81
N SER A 42 -16.54 7.55 -6.38
CA SER A 42 -17.62 8.20 -5.62
C SER A 42 -17.17 8.71 -4.25
N ALA A 43 -17.76 9.83 -3.81
CA ALA A 43 -17.49 10.40 -2.50
C ALA A 43 -17.85 9.47 -1.34
N GLU A 44 -18.88 8.64 -1.50
CA GLU A 44 -19.29 7.65 -0.50
C GLU A 44 -18.17 6.62 -0.26
N ILE A 45 -17.57 6.10 -1.34
CA ILE A 45 -16.44 5.18 -1.26
C ILE A 45 -15.27 5.85 -0.57
N MET A 46 -14.91 7.07 -0.96
CA MET A 46 -13.79 7.79 -0.36
C MET A 46 -13.97 7.99 1.14
N LYS A 47 -15.18 8.35 1.60
CA LYS A 47 -15.51 8.50 3.03
C LYS A 47 -15.38 7.19 3.79
N LEU A 48 -15.89 6.08 3.25
CA LEU A 48 -15.80 4.76 3.90
C LEU A 48 -14.36 4.23 3.89
N HIS A 49 -13.66 4.38 2.77
CA HIS A 49 -12.31 3.85 2.57
C HIS A 49 -11.29 4.59 3.42
N HIS A 50 -11.35 5.91 3.46
CA HIS A 50 -10.49 6.72 4.33
C HIS A 50 -10.93 6.66 5.80
N GLY A 51 -12.16 7.09 6.09
CA GLY A 51 -12.65 7.30 7.45
C GLY A 51 -12.95 6.03 8.25
N LYS A 52 -13.11 4.87 7.60
CA LYS A 52 -13.29 3.58 8.29
C LYS A 52 -12.15 2.62 8.03
N HIS A 53 -11.87 2.27 6.77
CA HIS A 53 -10.91 1.22 6.47
C HIS A 53 -9.47 1.64 6.83
N HIS A 54 -9.00 2.79 6.34
CA HIS A 54 -7.67 3.29 6.69
C HIS A 54 -7.56 3.61 8.20
N ALA A 55 -8.58 4.23 8.78
CA ALA A 55 -8.65 4.49 10.22
C ALA A 55 -8.51 3.21 11.07
N THR A 56 -9.11 2.09 10.64
CA THR A 56 -9.00 0.80 11.34
C THR A 56 -7.57 0.27 11.31
N TYR A 57 -6.88 0.36 10.17
CA TYR A 57 -5.47 -0.05 10.09
C TYR A 57 -4.59 0.77 11.03
N VAL A 58 -4.76 2.10 11.05
CA VAL A 58 -4.00 2.99 11.95
C VAL A 58 -4.23 2.64 13.41
N ASN A 59 -5.49 2.50 13.83
CA ASN A 59 -5.84 2.21 15.22
C ASN A 59 -5.28 0.85 15.68
N ASN A 60 -5.47 -0.19 14.87
CA ASN A 60 -4.96 -1.51 15.19
C ASN A 60 -3.42 -1.56 15.17
N TYR A 61 -2.78 -0.83 14.26
CA TYR A 61 -1.33 -0.78 14.18
C TYR A 61 -0.73 -0.16 15.44
N ASN A 62 -1.27 0.96 15.92
CA ASN A 62 -0.86 1.57 17.19
C ASN A 62 -1.00 0.59 18.39
N ILE A 63 -2.10 -0.15 18.48
CA ILE A 63 -2.30 -1.15 19.55
C ILE A 63 -1.23 -2.26 19.49
N LEU A 64 -0.91 -2.72 18.27
CA LEU A 64 0.07 -3.79 18.07
C LEU A 64 1.50 -3.31 18.35
N GLU A 65 1.82 -2.06 18.06
CA GLU A 65 3.13 -1.47 18.40
C GLU A 65 3.31 -1.29 19.91
N GLU A 66 2.25 -0.90 20.64
CA GLU A 66 2.28 -0.88 22.11
C GLU A 66 2.54 -2.29 22.67
N GLN A 67 1.83 -3.31 22.16
CA GLN A 67 2.06 -4.70 22.56
C GLN A 67 3.46 -5.21 22.19
N LEU A 68 3.99 -4.78 21.04
CA LEU A 68 5.35 -5.13 20.61
C LEU A 68 6.38 -4.52 21.55
N HIS A 69 6.21 -3.24 21.91
CA HIS A 69 7.09 -2.54 22.84
C HIS A 69 7.12 -3.25 24.20
N GLU A 70 5.95 -3.59 24.76
CA GLU A 70 5.88 -4.35 26.01
C GLU A 70 6.57 -5.71 25.91
N ALA A 71 6.37 -6.44 24.82
CA ALA A 71 6.99 -7.75 24.61
C ALA A 71 8.53 -7.64 24.49
N MET A 72 9.04 -6.58 23.84
CA MET A 72 10.47 -6.29 23.76
C MET A 72 11.07 -5.97 25.13
N VAL A 73 10.40 -5.14 25.93
CA VAL A 73 10.85 -4.80 27.30
C VAL A 73 10.89 -6.06 28.18
N LYS A 74 9.90 -6.95 28.04
CA LYS A 74 9.82 -8.23 28.76
C LYS A 74 10.72 -9.33 28.17
N GLN A 75 11.41 -9.06 27.05
CA GLN A 75 12.17 -10.05 26.28
C GLN A 75 11.33 -11.30 25.91
N ASP A 76 10.02 -11.14 25.73
CA ASP A 76 9.10 -12.22 25.35
C ASP A 76 9.15 -12.47 23.84
N THR A 77 10.11 -13.28 23.42
CA THR A 77 10.30 -13.65 22.01
C THR A 77 9.06 -14.32 21.41
N THR A 78 8.32 -15.11 22.20
CA THR A 78 7.12 -15.80 21.70
C THR A 78 6.03 -14.81 21.34
N LYS A 79 5.78 -13.82 22.20
CA LYS A 79 4.81 -12.75 21.92
C LYS A 79 5.25 -11.88 20.75
N ILE A 80 6.55 -11.54 20.65
CA ILE A 80 7.10 -10.78 19.51
C ILE A 80 6.81 -11.51 18.19
N ILE A 81 7.07 -12.83 18.12
CA ILE A 81 6.80 -13.65 16.93
C ILE A 81 5.30 -13.68 16.63
N ALA A 82 4.45 -13.87 17.65
CA ALA A 82 3.01 -13.94 17.49
C ALA A 82 2.37 -12.63 16.98
N LEU A 83 2.99 -11.48 17.24
CA LEU A 83 2.51 -10.17 16.79
C LEU A 83 2.81 -9.87 15.31
N GLN A 84 3.80 -10.54 14.71
CA GLN A 84 4.29 -10.25 13.35
C GLN A 84 3.18 -10.23 12.28
N PRO A 85 2.23 -11.20 12.21
CA PRO A 85 1.19 -11.17 11.20
C PRO A 85 0.27 -9.94 11.32
N GLY A 86 -0.06 -9.55 12.56
CA GLY A 86 -0.89 -8.37 12.83
C GLY A 86 -0.19 -7.07 12.45
N LEU A 87 1.09 -6.95 12.81
CA LEU A 87 1.92 -5.79 12.48
C LEU A 87 2.06 -5.64 10.97
N ARG A 88 2.34 -6.73 10.26
CA ARG A 88 2.41 -6.75 8.79
C ARG A 88 1.11 -6.30 8.15
N PHE A 89 -0.03 -6.84 8.60
CA PHE A 89 -1.32 -6.53 8.00
C PHE A 89 -1.77 -5.10 8.24
N ASN A 90 -1.68 -4.60 9.48
CA ASN A 90 -2.18 -3.26 9.82
C ASN A 90 -1.17 -2.16 9.46
N GLY A 91 0.13 -2.39 9.69
CA GLY A 91 1.18 -1.46 9.28
C GLY A 91 1.27 -1.36 7.76
N GLY A 92 1.21 -2.49 7.06
CA GLY A 92 1.14 -2.52 5.60
C GLY A 92 -0.12 -1.86 5.05
N GLY A 93 -1.27 -2.06 5.70
CA GLY A 93 -2.52 -1.37 5.36
C GLY A 93 -2.38 0.15 5.48
N HIS A 94 -1.78 0.64 6.57
CA HIS A 94 -1.52 2.07 6.76
C HIS A 94 -0.57 2.63 5.69
N ILE A 95 0.54 1.95 5.39
CA ILE A 95 1.51 2.36 4.36
C ILE A 95 0.83 2.43 2.99
N ASN A 96 0.17 1.35 2.58
CA ASN A 96 -0.42 1.24 1.25
C ASN A 96 -1.51 2.31 1.02
N HIS A 97 -2.36 2.56 2.01
CA HIS A 97 -3.40 3.60 1.89
C HIS A 97 -2.81 5.01 1.93
N SER A 98 -1.81 5.28 2.76
CA SER A 98 -1.13 6.58 2.80
C SER A 98 -0.48 6.95 1.46
N ILE A 99 0.00 5.94 0.73
CA ILE A 99 0.51 6.11 -0.64
C ILE A 99 -0.64 6.27 -1.64
N PHE A 100 -1.69 5.44 -1.52
CA PHE A 100 -2.87 5.50 -2.40
C PHE A 100 -3.48 6.90 -2.46
N TRP A 101 -3.68 7.57 -1.32
CA TRP A 101 -4.28 8.92 -1.30
C TRP A 101 -3.43 9.97 -2.02
N LYS A 102 -2.11 9.84 -1.95
CA LYS A 102 -1.15 10.76 -2.61
C LYS A 102 -0.99 10.46 -4.10
N ASN A 103 -1.31 9.25 -4.54
CA ASN A 103 -1.22 8.83 -5.94
C ASN A 103 -2.47 9.19 -6.76
N LEU A 104 -3.52 9.71 -6.14
CA LEU A 104 -4.73 10.17 -6.82
C LEU A 104 -4.73 11.69 -6.87
N SER A 105 -5.30 12.26 -7.93
CA SER A 105 -5.42 13.71 -8.08
C SER A 105 -6.67 14.06 -8.89
N PRO A 106 -7.49 15.04 -8.46
CA PRO A 106 -8.65 15.51 -9.24
C PRO A 106 -8.25 16.12 -10.59
N ASN A 107 -7.03 16.65 -10.67
CA ASN A 107 -6.45 17.22 -11.89
C ASN A 107 -5.43 16.28 -12.54
N GLY A 108 -5.36 15.03 -12.07
CA GLY A 108 -4.49 14.04 -12.66
C GLY A 108 -5.06 13.52 -13.97
N GLY A 109 -4.28 12.73 -14.70
CA GLY A 109 -4.74 12.12 -15.94
C GLY A 109 -3.65 11.94 -16.96
N GLY A 110 -4.03 11.45 -18.13
CA GLY A 110 -3.18 11.51 -19.31
C GLY A 110 -2.01 10.52 -19.30
N LYS A 111 -0.90 10.94 -19.91
CA LYS A 111 0.33 10.15 -20.05
C LYS A 111 1.43 10.78 -19.21
N PRO A 112 2.33 9.98 -18.62
CA PRO A 112 3.47 10.51 -17.91
C PRO A 112 4.34 11.30 -18.90
N SER A 113 5.06 12.27 -18.38
CA SER A 113 6.04 13.07 -19.13
C SER A 113 7.46 12.84 -18.59
N GLY A 114 8.45 13.44 -19.24
CA GLY A 114 9.83 13.51 -18.76
C GLY A 114 10.48 12.15 -18.52
N SER A 115 11.26 12.07 -17.44
CA SER A 115 12.07 10.89 -17.09
C SER A 115 11.22 9.65 -16.82
N LEU A 116 10.04 9.81 -16.23
CA LEU A 116 9.11 8.70 -15.98
C LEU A 116 8.57 8.11 -17.28
N ALA A 117 8.16 8.94 -18.24
CA ALA A 117 7.70 8.47 -19.55
C ALA A 117 8.79 7.66 -20.26
N ASN A 118 10.03 8.15 -20.22
CA ASN A 118 11.18 7.48 -20.81
C ASN A 118 11.47 6.14 -20.12
N ALA A 119 11.43 6.10 -18.79
CA ALA A 119 11.63 4.86 -18.03
C ALA A 119 10.54 3.83 -18.34
N ILE A 120 9.27 4.27 -18.44
CA ILE A 120 8.15 3.40 -18.80
C ILE A 120 8.32 2.84 -20.23
N ASN A 121 8.63 3.70 -21.20
CA ASN A 121 8.81 3.25 -22.58
C ASN A 121 10.03 2.33 -22.73
N THR A 122 11.11 2.58 -21.97
CA THR A 122 12.31 1.74 -21.98
C THR A 122 12.03 0.35 -21.43
N GLU A 123 11.28 0.25 -20.32
CA GLU A 123 11.05 -1.03 -19.65
C GLU A 123 9.88 -1.82 -20.25
N PHE A 124 8.84 -1.13 -20.71
CA PHE A 124 7.58 -1.75 -21.10
C PHE A 124 7.26 -1.58 -22.60
N GLY A 125 8.14 -0.94 -23.37
CA GLY A 125 7.97 -0.67 -24.81
C GLY A 125 7.14 0.58 -25.07
N SER A 126 5.97 0.69 -24.44
CA SER A 126 5.11 1.87 -24.54
C SER A 126 4.24 2.06 -23.30
N PHE A 127 3.70 3.26 -23.12
CA PHE A 127 2.71 3.52 -22.07
C PHE A 127 1.46 2.63 -22.18
N GLU A 128 1.01 2.29 -23.40
CA GLU A 128 -0.17 1.42 -23.56
C GLU A 128 0.15 -0.04 -23.19
N GLU A 129 1.33 -0.54 -23.53
CA GLU A 129 1.79 -1.86 -23.09
C GLU A 129 2.00 -1.92 -21.59
N PHE A 130 2.55 -0.86 -20.99
CA PHE A 130 2.63 -0.69 -19.54
C PHE A 130 1.25 -0.81 -18.90
N LYS A 131 0.25 -0.06 -19.38
CA LYS A 131 -1.13 -0.13 -18.86
C LYS A 131 -1.73 -1.52 -18.95
N ALA A 132 -1.56 -2.18 -20.09
CA ALA A 132 -2.07 -3.51 -20.33
C ALA A 132 -1.44 -4.51 -19.35
N LYS A 133 -0.11 -4.48 -19.21
CA LYS A 133 0.63 -5.34 -18.28
C LYS A 133 0.28 -5.04 -16.83
N PHE A 134 0.23 -3.77 -16.44
CA PHE A 134 -0.10 -3.34 -15.09
C PHE A 134 -1.51 -3.80 -14.69
N SER A 135 -2.49 -3.58 -15.58
CA SER A 135 -3.87 -4.02 -15.36
C SER A 135 -3.96 -5.54 -15.24
N ALA A 136 -3.33 -6.28 -16.16
CA ALA A 136 -3.34 -7.74 -16.15
C ALA A 136 -2.71 -8.33 -14.87
N THR A 137 -1.55 -7.82 -14.44
CA THR A 137 -0.91 -8.27 -13.20
C THR A 137 -1.79 -7.98 -11.98
N THR A 138 -2.41 -6.80 -11.93
CA THR A 138 -3.19 -6.39 -10.77
C THR A 138 -4.47 -7.22 -10.65
N VAL A 139 -5.25 -7.38 -11.73
CA VAL A 139 -6.51 -8.15 -11.67
C VAL A 139 -6.33 -9.64 -11.42
N ALA A 140 -5.13 -10.18 -11.71
CA ALA A 140 -4.82 -11.59 -11.47
C ALA A 140 -4.65 -11.92 -9.97
N VAL A 141 -4.62 -10.94 -9.08
CA VAL A 141 -4.54 -11.16 -7.64
C VAL A 141 -5.79 -11.89 -7.15
N GLN A 142 -5.57 -13.09 -6.61
CA GLN A 142 -6.63 -13.87 -5.97
C GLN A 142 -6.82 -13.41 -4.52
N GLY A 143 -7.95 -12.74 -4.25
CA GLY A 143 -8.24 -12.21 -2.91
C GLY A 143 -8.08 -10.69 -2.86
N SER A 144 -7.83 -10.16 -1.67
CA SER A 144 -7.44 -8.76 -1.53
C SER A 144 -5.99 -8.57 -2.00
N GLY A 145 -5.65 -7.39 -2.52
CA GLY A 145 -4.27 -7.03 -2.79
C GLY A 145 -4.10 -5.75 -3.58
N TRP A 146 -2.86 -5.55 -4.06
CA TRP A 146 -2.37 -4.30 -4.63
C TRP A 146 -1.56 -4.55 -5.88
N GLY A 147 -1.74 -3.71 -6.91
CA GLY A 147 -0.81 -3.59 -8.02
C GLY A 147 0.14 -2.42 -7.84
N TRP A 148 1.43 -2.60 -8.15
CA TRP A 148 2.49 -1.62 -7.94
C TRP A 148 3.35 -1.42 -9.18
N LEU A 149 3.59 -0.16 -9.52
CA LEU A 149 4.75 0.25 -10.32
C LEU A 149 5.89 0.53 -9.36
N ALA A 150 6.89 -0.35 -9.38
CA ALA A 150 7.98 -0.36 -8.43
C ALA A 150 9.30 0.01 -9.09
N PHE A 151 10.21 0.59 -8.31
CA PHE A 151 11.58 0.82 -8.71
C PHE A 151 12.50 -0.16 -8.00
N ASN A 152 13.32 -0.86 -8.79
CA ASN A 152 14.35 -1.75 -8.28
C ASN A 152 15.66 -0.96 -8.09
N PRO A 153 16.11 -0.75 -6.84
CA PRO A 153 17.28 0.09 -6.56
C PRO A 153 18.59 -0.54 -7.05
N ASN A 154 18.63 -1.87 -7.20
CA ASN A 154 19.81 -2.63 -7.61
C ASN A 154 19.99 -2.59 -9.13
N THR A 155 18.91 -2.76 -9.89
CA THR A 155 18.96 -2.77 -11.35
C THR A 155 18.69 -1.40 -11.97
N LYS A 156 18.22 -0.42 -11.18
CA LYS A 156 17.77 0.91 -11.64
C LYS A 156 16.67 0.84 -12.70
N LYS A 157 15.74 -0.11 -12.54
CA LYS A 157 14.65 -0.37 -13.51
C LYS A 157 13.28 -0.33 -12.85
N LEU A 158 12.27 -0.02 -13.67
CA LEU A 158 10.87 -0.15 -13.27
C LEU A 158 10.44 -1.61 -13.32
N GLN A 159 9.51 -1.99 -12.46
CA GLN A 159 8.92 -3.31 -12.40
C GLN A 159 7.43 -3.21 -12.10
N ILE A 160 6.65 -4.13 -12.66
CA ILE A 160 5.23 -4.30 -12.31
C ILE A 160 5.14 -5.56 -11.46
N LEU A 161 4.52 -5.44 -10.29
CA LEU A 161 4.22 -6.58 -9.44
C LEU A 161 2.92 -6.37 -8.67
N ALA A 162 2.44 -7.44 -8.07
CA ALA A 162 1.32 -7.39 -7.17
C ALA A 162 1.68 -7.94 -5.79
N CYS A 163 1.11 -7.33 -4.75
CA CYS A 163 1.25 -7.73 -3.36
C CYS A 163 -0.11 -8.22 -2.85
N PRO A 164 -0.21 -9.42 -2.26
CA PRO A 164 -1.47 -9.90 -1.71
C PRO A 164 -1.83 -9.16 -0.42
N ASN A 165 -3.11 -9.14 -0.10
CA ASN A 165 -3.68 -8.55 1.12
C ASN A 165 -3.24 -7.10 1.35
N GLN A 166 -2.54 -6.85 2.46
CA GLN A 166 -2.02 -5.54 2.84
C GLN A 166 -0.50 -5.54 2.89
N ASP A 167 0.13 -6.47 2.17
CA ASP A 167 1.58 -6.56 2.13
C ASP A 167 2.17 -5.26 1.56
N PRO A 168 3.03 -4.54 2.30
CA PRO A 168 3.65 -3.33 1.80
C PRO A 168 4.74 -3.71 0.81
N LEU A 169 4.80 -3.00 -0.31
CA LEU A 169 5.75 -3.27 -1.40
C LEU A 169 7.19 -3.36 -0.87
N GLU A 170 7.67 -2.28 -0.24
CA GLU A 170 9.05 -2.18 0.22
C GLU A 170 9.38 -3.22 1.30
N GLY A 171 8.51 -3.33 2.31
CA GLY A 171 8.72 -4.26 3.42
C GLY A 171 8.67 -5.74 3.04
N THR A 172 8.08 -6.10 1.89
CA THR A 172 7.96 -7.51 1.46
C THR A 172 8.81 -7.87 0.25
N THR A 173 9.24 -6.91 -0.55
CA THR A 173 9.99 -7.16 -1.80
C THR A 173 11.33 -6.45 -1.88
N GLY A 174 11.58 -5.46 -1.02
CA GLY A 174 12.76 -4.60 -1.10
C GLY A 174 12.74 -3.62 -2.29
N LEU A 175 11.63 -3.51 -3.00
CA LEU A 175 11.42 -2.56 -4.09
C LEU A 175 10.79 -1.27 -3.55
N PHE A 176 11.14 -0.14 -4.14
CA PHE A 176 10.59 1.14 -3.75
C PHE A 176 9.34 1.47 -4.55
N VAL A 177 8.36 2.12 -3.90
CA VAL A 177 7.24 2.71 -4.64
C VAL A 177 7.78 3.90 -5.42
N PHE A 178 7.59 3.91 -6.74
CA PHE A 178 7.88 5.09 -7.52
C PHE A 178 6.86 6.16 -7.13
N ARG A 179 7.32 7.30 -6.59
CA ARG A 179 6.47 8.33 -5.97
C ARG A 179 5.64 9.15 -6.98
N ALA A 180 5.47 8.61 -8.18
CA ALA A 180 4.61 9.12 -9.22
C ALA A 180 3.86 7.94 -9.85
N ILE A 181 2.75 7.56 -9.21
CA ILE A 181 1.63 6.81 -9.80
C ILE A 181 1.61 5.28 -9.55
N PHE A 182 0.37 4.83 -9.34
CA PHE A 182 -0.22 3.50 -9.48
C PHE A 182 -0.18 2.63 -8.23
N SER A 183 -1.21 2.81 -7.42
CA SER A 183 -1.65 1.82 -6.43
C SER A 183 -3.10 1.50 -6.76
N VAL A 184 -3.35 0.29 -7.24
CA VAL A 184 -4.72 -0.18 -7.47
C VAL A 184 -5.04 -1.15 -6.35
N TYR A 185 -6.05 -0.80 -5.56
CA TYR A 185 -6.54 -1.63 -4.47
C TYR A 185 -7.66 -2.55 -4.96
N ILE A 186 -7.48 -3.86 -4.80
CA ILE A 186 -8.51 -4.85 -5.07
C ILE A 186 -9.00 -5.40 -3.75
N VAL A 187 -10.30 -5.29 -3.50
CA VAL A 187 -10.97 -5.99 -2.39
C VAL A 187 -11.79 -7.14 -2.96
N SER A 188 -11.35 -8.38 -2.71
CA SER A 188 -12.22 -9.54 -2.90
C SER A 188 -13.09 -9.71 -1.67
N PHE A 189 -14.35 -9.27 -1.72
CA PHE A 189 -15.34 -9.59 -0.69
C PHE A 189 -15.86 -11.02 -0.89
N SER A 190 -15.18 -12.00 -0.32
CA SER A 190 -15.68 -13.37 -0.18
C SER A 190 -16.02 -13.67 1.28
N LYS A 191 -17.12 -13.07 1.80
CA LYS A 191 -18.00 -13.51 2.94
C LYS A 191 -18.62 -12.30 3.66
N PHE A 192 -19.94 -12.08 3.48
CA PHE A 192 -20.98 -12.07 4.54
C PHE A 192 -22.35 -11.58 3.99
N ILE A 193 -23.25 -12.56 3.83
CA ILE A 193 -24.67 -12.63 4.25
C ILE A 193 -25.69 -11.57 3.74
N LEU A 194 -26.58 -12.06 2.86
CA LEU A 194 -28.04 -12.05 2.98
C LEU A 194 -28.69 -10.93 3.82
N LEU A 195 -29.09 -9.83 3.17
CA LEU A 195 -30.28 -9.07 3.59
C LEU A 195 -31.00 -8.53 2.34
N ARG A 196 -32.19 -9.13 2.11
CA ARG A 196 -33.28 -8.76 1.19
C ARG A 196 -33.06 -8.89 -0.33
N GLY A 197 -33.67 -9.94 -0.88
CA GLY A 197 -34.62 -9.79 -2.00
C GLY A 197 -34.14 -10.15 -3.40
N ASN A 198 -34.52 -11.35 -3.81
CA ASN A 198 -34.78 -11.82 -5.19
C ASN A 198 -33.63 -11.88 -6.21
N LEU A 199 -33.31 -13.14 -6.50
CA LEU A 199 -32.75 -13.67 -7.73
C LEU A 199 -33.42 -13.08 -8.98
N LEU A 200 -32.66 -12.37 -9.82
CA LEU A 200 -32.96 -12.23 -11.24
C LEU A 200 -31.66 -12.37 -12.04
N LEU A 201 -31.50 -13.54 -12.64
CA LEU A 201 -30.58 -13.76 -13.76
C LEU A 201 -31.14 -13.00 -14.97
N HIS A 202 -30.32 -12.20 -15.67
CA HIS A 202 -30.62 -11.83 -17.05
C HIS A 202 -29.36 -11.76 -17.92
N PRO A 203 -29.45 -12.14 -19.21
CA PRO A 203 -28.32 -12.54 -20.03
C PRO A 203 -28.02 -11.50 -21.11
N TYR A 204 -26.89 -10.79 -21.03
CA TYR A 204 -26.37 -10.06 -22.18
C TYR A 204 -24.84 -10.12 -22.17
N GLY A 205 -24.29 -10.80 -23.18
CA GLY A 205 -22.86 -10.79 -23.46
C GLY A 205 -22.40 -9.37 -23.78
N LEU A 206 -21.31 -8.96 -23.12
CA LEU A 206 -20.62 -7.71 -23.39
C LEU A 206 -19.11 -7.99 -23.49
N SER A 207 -18.57 -7.54 -24.61
CA SER A 207 -17.18 -7.64 -25.04
C SER A 207 -16.21 -7.05 -24.01
N LEU A 208 -15.13 -7.80 -23.74
CA LEU A 208 -14.06 -7.48 -22.78
C LEU A 208 -13.22 -6.25 -23.22
N ARG A 209 -13.72 -5.03 -22.99
CA ARG A 209 -12.91 -3.80 -23.02
C ARG A 209 -13.45 -2.78 -22.02
N LYS A 210 -12.94 -2.81 -20.78
CA LYS A 210 -12.84 -1.73 -19.78
C LYS A 210 -12.62 -2.38 -18.40
N ILE A 211 -11.39 -2.36 -17.89
CA ILE A 211 -11.08 -2.85 -16.55
C ILE A 211 -11.10 -1.64 -15.60
N THR A 212 -12.23 -1.47 -14.92
CA THR A 212 -12.39 -0.61 -13.76
C THR A 212 -11.77 -1.30 -12.55
N CYS A 213 -10.95 -0.60 -11.78
CA CYS A 213 -10.43 -1.14 -10.53
C CYS A 213 -10.69 -0.17 -9.36
N ILE A 214 -11.92 -0.27 -8.85
CA ILE A 214 -12.38 0.00 -7.48
C ILE A 214 -13.58 -0.94 -7.27
N VAL A 215 -13.56 -1.82 -6.28
CA VAL A 215 -14.77 -2.60 -5.90
C VAL A 215 -15.13 -2.30 -4.45
N VAL A 216 -16.16 -1.46 -4.30
CA VAL A 216 -17.00 -1.35 -3.10
C VAL A 216 -18.46 -1.59 -3.54
N LYS A 217 -19.19 -2.36 -2.74
CA LYS A 217 -20.49 -2.99 -3.01
C LYS A 217 -21.59 -1.99 -3.42
N GLY A 218 -22.31 -2.27 -4.51
CA GLY A 218 -23.64 -1.70 -4.79
C GLY A 218 -23.69 -0.54 -5.79
N GLN A 219 -23.90 -0.89 -7.07
CA GLN A 219 -24.43 -0.05 -8.16
C GLN A 219 -23.67 1.22 -8.58
N ARG A 220 -22.67 1.03 -9.46
CA ARG A 220 -22.46 1.67 -10.78
C ARG A 220 -20.95 1.69 -11.07
N THR A 221 -20.61 1.19 -12.26
CA THR A 221 -19.24 1.13 -12.78
C THR A 221 -18.82 2.50 -13.30
N SER A 222 -17.74 3.08 -12.76
CA SER A 222 -17.05 4.24 -13.32
C SER A 222 -15.69 3.82 -13.89
N THR A 223 -15.29 4.39 -15.01
CA THR A 223 -13.97 4.20 -15.63
C THR A 223 -12.92 4.92 -14.77
N LEU A 224 -11.93 4.18 -14.26
CA LEU A 224 -10.72 4.79 -13.71
C LEU A 224 -9.81 5.20 -14.88
N GLU A 225 -9.97 6.43 -15.35
CA GLU A 225 -8.87 7.07 -16.08
C GLU A 225 -7.71 7.21 -15.11
N MET A 226 -6.51 6.85 -15.54
CA MET A 226 -5.33 6.87 -14.71
C MET A 226 -5.00 8.33 -14.37
N LEU A 227 -5.34 8.73 -13.15
CA LEU A 227 -5.07 10.07 -12.64
C LEU A 227 -3.59 10.19 -12.33
N LEU A 228 -2.79 10.48 -13.35
CA LEU A 228 -1.37 10.74 -13.17
C LEU A 228 -1.16 12.14 -12.63
N ASP A 229 -0.35 12.28 -11.58
CA ASP A 229 0.28 13.56 -11.26
C ASP A 229 1.63 13.63 -11.98
N SER A 230 1.91 14.77 -12.62
CA SER A 230 3.18 15.02 -13.30
C SER A 230 4.25 15.37 -12.26
N ALA A 231 4.95 14.37 -11.75
CA ALA A 231 6.13 14.63 -10.92
C ALA A 231 7.38 14.70 -11.81
N ASP A 232 7.93 15.90 -11.97
CA ASP A 232 9.17 16.13 -12.74
C ASP A 232 10.44 15.64 -12.03
N HIS A 233 10.36 15.08 -10.83
CA HIS A 233 11.55 14.76 -10.03
C HIS A 233 11.56 13.32 -9.51
N LEU A 234 12.48 12.55 -10.10
CA LEU A 234 13.02 11.32 -9.53
C LEU A 234 13.70 11.64 -8.19
N PRO A 235 13.42 10.92 -7.09
CA PRO A 235 14.38 10.85 -6.01
C PRO A 235 15.50 9.92 -6.50
N TYR A 236 16.46 10.53 -7.19
CA TYR A 236 17.68 9.94 -7.78
C TYR A 236 17.49 9.14 -9.08
#